data_AF-A0A0R3QUY0-F1
#
_entry.id   AF-A0A0R3QUY0-F1
#
_cell.length_a   1.000
_cell.length_b   1.000
_cell.length_c   1.000
_cell.angle_alpha   90.00
_cell.angle_beta   90.00
_cell.angle_gamma   90.00
#
_symmetry.space_group_name_H-M   'P 1'
#
loop_
_entity.id
_entity.type
_entity.pdbx_description
1 polymer ?
#
loop_
_entity_poly.entity_id
_entity_poly.type
_entity_poly.pdbx_seq_one_letter_code
_entity_poly.pdbx_strand_id
1 'polypeptide(L)'
;MFRSICPVSSSVFKAEPNLRFLDGISIVGVKQIECVTQAVEETLKGNCVRFLSRRKQNSNLLLPKIRKNKFVEILAISSGCLNHCTYCKTKSARGNLVSYPLDSLLERARNAFADGCKELWLTSEDLGAWGRDIDMVLPDLLNALVEIIPEGCMLRLGMTNPPYILDFLEEISEILNHPRVYSFLHIPVQSASDAVLSDMKREYTCTDFCRVVDYMIQNVPNIYIATDFICAYPTETESDFEESMALVRKYRFPSLFINQFYPRIGTPAANLKKIDTIEARRRTAEMSSLFRSYSRYNKERIGEKHRVLVCELATDQQHYVGHNKHYEHFLIPSKKCLLGKWVQVRITDVSKFYMKAVLIGGDINAWLSNDSMAIISVLAHIQLCILLLRFAVPDNFCYYYYSFSLI
;
A
#
# COMPACT_ATOMS: atom_id res chain seq x y z
N MET A 1 4.11 -38.54 -4.06
CA MET A 1 4.98 -38.38 -2.87
C MET A 1 5.77 -37.06 -2.89
N PHE A 2 5.20 -35.98 -3.47
CA PHE A 2 5.70 -34.61 -3.38
C PHE A 2 4.63 -33.77 -2.67
N ARG A 3 4.43 -34.01 -1.38
CA ARG A 3 3.64 -33.11 -0.54
C ARG A 3 4.63 -32.15 0.12
N SER A 4 4.70 -30.95 -0.46
CA SER A 4 4.95 -29.69 0.26
C SER A 4 6.35 -29.51 0.87
N ILE A 5 7.37 -29.33 0.03
CA ILE A 5 8.71 -28.86 0.45
C ILE A 5 8.68 -27.36 0.85
N CYS A 6 7.59 -26.65 0.58
CA CYS A 6 7.50 -25.21 0.80
C CYS A 6 6.64 -24.89 2.04
N PRO A 7 7.21 -24.32 3.12
CA PRO A 7 6.41 -23.83 4.23
C PRO A 7 5.51 -22.67 3.78
N VAL A 8 4.28 -22.63 4.28
CA VAL A 8 3.31 -21.60 3.91
C VAL A 8 3.17 -20.55 5.01
N SER A 9 3.18 -19.27 4.62
CA SER A 9 3.00 -18.14 5.54
C SER A 9 1.98 -17.15 4.97
N SER A 10 0.89 -16.94 5.71
CA SER A 10 -0.11 -15.92 5.40
C SER A 10 -0.99 -15.64 6.62
N SER A 11 -1.70 -14.51 6.59
CA SER A 11 -2.74 -14.20 7.58
C SER A 11 -3.89 -15.20 7.55
N VAL A 12 -4.14 -15.86 6.40
CA VAL A 12 -5.17 -16.89 6.24
C VAL A 12 -4.81 -18.15 7.01
N PHE A 13 -3.60 -18.67 6.83
CA PHE A 13 -3.14 -19.88 7.54
C PHE A 13 -3.01 -19.66 9.04
N LYS A 14 -2.73 -18.42 9.46
CA LYS A 14 -2.76 -18.07 10.87
C LYS A 14 -4.17 -17.97 11.44
N ALA A 15 -5.12 -17.47 10.67
CA ALA A 15 -6.51 -17.34 11.10
C ALA A 15 -7.27 -18.69 11.08
N GLU A 16 -6.89 -19.60 10.17
CA GLU A 16 -7.51 -20.92 10.00
C GLU A 16 -6.43 -22.02 9.85
N PRO A 17 -5.66 -22.34 10.91
CA PRO A 17 -4.53 -23.28 10.80
C PRO A 17 -4.94 -24.75 10.65
N ASN A 18 -6.22 -25.07 10.85
CA ASN A 18 -6.74 -26.44 10.92
C ASN A 18 -7.54 -26.85 9.67
N LEU A 19 -7.35 -26.17 8.53
CA LEU A 19 -7.98 -26.57 7.27
C LEU A 19 -7.38 -27.89 6.78
N ARG A 20 -8.22 -28.83 6.35
CA ARG A 20 -7.80 -30.19 5.93
C ARG A 20 -6.71 -30.21 4.85
N PHE A 21 -6.68 -29.23 3.95
CA PHE A 21 -5.63 -29.17 2.92
C PHE A 21 -4.26 -28.75 3.46
N LEU A 22 -4.18 -28.28 4.70
CA LEU A 22 -2.94 -27.92 5.42
C LEU A 22 -2.36 -29.10 6.21
N ASP A 23 -2.98 -30.28 6.15
CA ASP A 23 -2.48 -31.47 6.81
C ASP A 23 -1.21 -31.98 6.12
N GLY A 24 -0.15 -32.14 6.90
CA GLY A 24 1.19 -32.48 6.39
C GLY A 24 1.93 -31.33 5.72
N ILE A 25 1.52 -30.08 5.96
CA ILE A 25 2.23 -28.88 5.49
C ILE A 25 2.79 -28.09 6.67
N SER A 26 4.07 -27.72 6.62
CA SER A 26 4.67 -26.82 7.60
C SER A 26 4.10 -25.40 7.47
N ILE A 27 3.73 -24.80 8.60
CA ILE A 27 3.06 -23.49 8.64
C ILE A 27 3.89 -22.53 9.49
N VAL A 28 4.14 -21.34 8.93
CA VAL A 28 4.77 -20.23 9.65
C VAL A 28 3.77 -19.09 9.77
N GLY A 29 3.43 -18.69 10.98
CA GLY A 29 2.55 -17.56 11.24
C GLY A 29 3.23 -16.22 10.95
N VAL A 30 2.43 -15.19 10.65
CA VAL A 30 2.94 -13.83 10.34
C VAL A 30 3.71 -13.13 11.48
N LYS A 31 3.75 -13.73 12.67
CA LYS A 31 4.51 -13.23 13.84
C LYS A 31 5.79 -14.03 14.11
N GLN A 32 6.10 -15.02 13.28
CA GLN A 32 7.25 -15.92 13.45
C GLN A 32 8.05 -16.06 12.16
N ILE A 33 8.23 -14.96 11.42
CA ILE A 33 8.90 -14.99 10.10
C ILE A 33 10.38 -15.39 10.25
N GLU A 34 10.99 -15.13 11.39
CA GLU A 34 12.32 -15.60 11.76
C GLU A 34 12.42 -17.13 11.83
N CYS A 35 11.32 -17.84 12.08
CA CYS A 35 11.28 -19.30 12.06
C CYS A 35 11.20 -19.89 10.64
N VAL A 36 11.22 -19.07 9.57
CA VAL A 36 11.14 -19.58 8.19
C VAL A 36 12.31 -20.51 7.87
N THR A 37 13.54 -20.16 8.26
CA THR A 37 14.72 -21.02 8.01
C THR A 37 14.57 -22.37 8.71
N GLN A 38 14.23 -22.35 10.00
CA GLN A 38 13.96 -23.56 10.77
C GLN A 38 12.80 -24.37 10.16
N ALA A 39 11.74 -23.72 9.70
CA ALA A 39 10.62 -24.40 9.06
C ALA A 39 11.03 -25.10 7.77
N VAL A 40 11.86 -24.46 6.94
CA VAL A 40 12.41 -25.06 5.72
C VAL A 40 13.29 -26.25 6.07
N GLU A 41 14.22 -26.11 7.00
CA GLU A 41 15.14 -27.18 7.42
C GLU A 41 14.40 -28.41 7.94
N GLU A 42 13.40 -28.22 8.80
CA GLU A 42 12.58 -29.32 9.32
C GLU A 42 11.74 -29.97 8.23
N THR A 43 11.19 -29.18 7.30
CA THR A 43 10.43 -29.69 6.15
C THR A 43 11.32 -30.53 5.23
N LEU A 44 12.58 -30.12 5.01
CA LEU A 44 13.56 -30.89 4.24
C LEU A 44 13.92 -32.23 4.90
N LYS A 45 13.85 -32.32 6.23
CA LYS A 45 14.02 -33.56 6.99
C LYS A 45 12.77 -34.47 6.97
N GLY A 46 11.68 -34.02 6.34
CA GLY A 46 10.39 -34.73 6.31
C GLY A 46 9.48 -34.44 7.50
N ASN A 47 9.85 -33.50 8.38
CA ASN A 47 9.03 -33.08 9.51
C ASN A 47 8.01 -32.02 9.10
N CYS A 48 6.84 -32.04 9.75
CA CYS A 48 5.82 -31.01 9.59
C CYS A 48 5.79 -30.15 10.86
N VAL A 49 6.15 -28.87 10.74
CA VAL A 49 6.26 -27.94 11.88
C VAL A 49 5.25 -26.80 11.77
N ARG A 50 4.67 -26.40 12.91
CA ARG A 50 3.68 -25.33 12.99
C ARG A 50 4.13 -24.24 13.96
N PHE A 51 4.70 -23.16 13.42
CA PHE A 51 5.09 -21.97 14.17
C PHE A 51 3.92 -20.97 14.19
N LEU A 52 2.98 -21.17 15.13
CA LEU A 52 1.75 -20.38 15.25
C LEU A 52 1.63 -19.63 16.60
N SER A 53 2.73 -19.53 17.34
CA SER A 53 2.78 -18.84 18.62
C SER A 53 2.30 -17.39 18.48
N ARG A 54 1.53 -16.95 19.49
CA ARG A 54 1.05 -15.57 19.62
C ARG A 54 2.02 -14.67 20.38
N ARG A 55 3.13 -15.21 20.90
CA ARG A 55 4.10 -14.44 21.71
C ARG A 55 4.54 -13.18 20.94
N LYS A 56 4.53 -12.05 21.66
CA LYS A 56 4.97 -10.75 21.15
C LYS A 56 6.47 -10.85 20.93
N GLN A 57 6.92 -10.73 19.68
CA GLN A 57 8.34 -10.58 19.38
C GLN A 57 8.53 -9.24 18.71
N ASN A 58 9.65 -8.60 19.05
CA ASN A 58 10.16 -7.39 18.44
C ASN A 58 10.48 -7.72 16.97
N SER A 59 9.50 -7.59 16.08
CA SER A 59 9.76 -7.61 14.65
C SER A 59 10.63 -6.39 14.34
N ASN A 60 11.93 -6.61 14.30
CA ASN A 60 12.89 -5.55 14.05
C ASN A 60 12.65 -5.03 12.63
N LEU A 61 12.17 -3.79 12.51
CA LEU A 61 11.97 -3.11 11.22
C LEU A 61 13.28 -2.99 10.42
N LEU A 62 14.42 -3.16 11.08
CA LEU A 62 15.76 -3.08 10.50
C LEU A 62 16.26 -4.41 9.93
N LEU A 63 15.44 -5.47 9.89
CA LEU A 63 15.82 -6.69 9.17
C LEU A 63 16.12 -6.37 7.69
N PRO A 64 17.16 -7.00 7.10
CA PRO A 64 17.44 -6.87 5.67
C PRO A 64 16.20 -7.21 4.85
N LYS A 65 15.82 -6.31 3.94
CA LYS A 65 14.61 -6.44 3.12
C LYS A 65 14.96 -6.29 1.65
N ILE A 66 14.63 -7.30 0.85
CA ILE A 66 14.70 -7.21 -0.60
C ILE A 66 13.40 -6.56 -1.08
N ARG A 67 13.53 -5.39 -1.74
CA ARG A 67 12.37 -4.68 -2.29
C ARG A 67 12.04 -5.21 -3.67
N LYS A 68 10.76 -5.47 -3.93
CA LYS A 68 10.27 -5.80 -5.28
C LYS A 68 10.44 -4.61 -6.23
N ASN A 69 10.15 -3.40 -5.75
CA ASN A 69 10.42 -2.16 -6.44
C ASN A 69 11.50 -1.39 -5.67
N LYS A 70 12.67 -1.18 -6.28
CA LYS A 70 13.78 -0.47 -5.64
C LYS A 70 13.49 1.00 -5.31
N PHE A 71 12.49 1.61 -5.95
CA PHE A 71 12.10 3.00 -5.74
C PHE A 71 10.99 3.19 -4.70
N VAL A 72 10.39 2.10 -4.20
CA VAL A 72 9.26 2.18 -3.26
C VAL A 72 9.57 1.36 -2.01
N GLU A 73 9.57 2.03 -0.86
CA GLU A 73 9.57 1.35 0.44
C GLU A 73 8.16 1.30 1.01
N ILE A 74 7.65 0.07 1.18
CA ILE A 74 6.42 -0.16 1.96
C ILE A 74 6.80 -0.30 3.43
N LEU A 75 6.43 0.69 4.24
CA LEU A 75 6.72 0.75 5.67
C LEU A 75 5.47 0.39 6.48
N ALA A 76 5.50 -0.76 7.14
CA ALA A 76 4.45 -1.14 8.08
C ALA A 76 4.63 -0.35 9.38
N ILE A 77 3.65 0.47 9.75
CA ILE A 77 3.75 1.36 10.92
C ILE A 77 3.18 0.73 12.21
N SER A 78 2.26 -0.22 12.06
CA SER A 78 1.73 -1.02 13.17
C SER A 78 1.32 -2.40 12.68
N SER A 79 0.98 -3.29 13.62
CA SER A 79 0.29 -4.53 13.30
C SER A 79 -0.86 -4.81 14.26
N GLY A 80 -1.92 -5.45 13.75
CA GLY A 80 -3.13 -5.71 14.51
C GLY A 80 -4.16 -4.61 14.31
N CYS A 81 -5.31 -4.73 14.97
CA CYS A 81 -6.41 -3.78 14.78
C CYS A 81 -7.18 -3.59 16.08
N LEU A 82 -7.64 -2.36 16.33
CA LEU A 82 -8.54 -2.04 17.43
C LEU A 82 -9.99 -2.46 17.13
N ASN A 83 -10.40 -2.38 15.87
CA ASN A 83 -11.79 -2.59 15.44
C ASN A 83 -12.31 -4.04 15.63
N HIS A 84 -13.62 -4.19 15.80
CA HIS A 84 -14.31 -5.46 16.05
C HIS A 84 -15.31 -5.86 14.95
N CYS A 85 -14.98 -5.57 13.69
CA CYS A 85 -15.90 -5.76 12.56
C CYS A 85 -16.38 -7.21 12.45
N THR A 86 -17.68 -7.40 12.23
CA THR A 86 -18.35 -8.72 12.26
C THR A 86 -17.99 -9.65 11.09
N TYR A 87 -17.37 -9.12 10.03
CA TYR A 87 -16.96 -9.85 8.83
C TYR A 87 -15.44 -10.03 8.70
N CYS A 88 -14.65 -9.29 9.48
CA CYS A 88 -13.21 -9.20 9.30
C CYS A 88 -12.46 -10.19 10.21
N LYS A 89 -11.39 -10.80 9.68
CA LYS A 89 -10.53 -11.72 10.44
C LYS A 89 -9.24 -11.11 10.96
N THR A 90 -9.00 -9.84 10.66
CA THR A 90 -7.75 -9.16 10.99
C THR A 90 -7.39 -9.26 12.47
N LYS A 91 -8.34 -8.96 13.38
CA LYS A 91 -8.10 -9.04 14.82
C LYS A 91 -7.78 -10.46 15.30
N SER A 92 -8.45 -11.48 14.74
CA SER A 92 -8.14 -12.88 15.02
C SER A 92 -6.74 -13.28 14.51
N ALA A 93 -6.36 -12.84 13.31
CA ALA A 93 -5.10 -13.19 12.68
C ALA A 93 -3.89 -12.46 13.27
N ARG A 94 -4.02 -11.16 13.54
CA ARG A 94 -2.93 -10.26 13.90
C ARG A 94 -2.97 -9.78 15.35
N GLY A 95 -4.11 -9.88 16.01
CA GLY A 95 -4.32 -9.46 17.39
C GLY A 95 -4.74 -8.00 17.52
N ASN A 96 -4.67 -7.48 18.74
CA ASN A 96 -4.83 -6.06 19.02
C ASN A 96 -3.70 -5.25 18.38
N LEU A 97 -3.96 -3.95 18.21
CA LEU A 97 -2.97 -2.98 17.75
C LEU A 97 -1.67 -3.10 18.57
N VAL A 98 -0.56 -3.10 17.83
CA VAL A 98 0.80 -2.93 18.33
C VAL A 98 1.49 -1.96 17.37
N SER A 99 1.72 -0.73 17.81
CA SER A 99 2.44 0.28 17.05
C SER A 99 3.95 0.07 17.12
N TYR A 100 4.64 0.29 16.00
CA TYR A 100 6.10 0.39 16.04
C TYR A 100 6.51 1.75 16.64
N PRO A 101 7.57 1.81 17.45
CA PRO A 101 8.08 3.05 18.00
C PRO A 101 8.46 4.05 16.91
N LEU A 102 8.25 5.34 17.18
CA LEU A 102 8.53 6.43 16.24
C LEU A 102 9.96 6.38 15.72
N ASP A 103 10.96 6.30 16.60
CA ASP A 103 12.38 6.32 16.21
C ASP A 103 12.74 5.20 15.23
N SER A 104 12.24 3.99 15.46
CA SER A 104 12.45 2.84 14.57
C SER A 104 11.84 3.07 13.19
N LEU A 105 10.69 3.75 13.10
CA LEU A 105 10.05 4.10 11.83
C LEU A 105 10.84 5.16 11.09
N LEU A 106 11.31 6.19 11.79
CA LEU A 106 12.14 7.26 11.21
C LEU A 106 13.48 6.71 10.72
N GLU A 107 14.15 5.87 11.50
CA GLU A 107 15.39 5.19 11.09
C GLU A 107 15.18 4.35 9.83
N ARG A 108 14.10 3.56 9.79
CA ARG A 108 13.76 2.75 8.62
C ARG A 108 13.50 3.61 7.38
N ALA A 109 12.80 4.73 7.53
CA ALA A 109 12.55 5.67 6.45
C ALA A 109 13.84 6.30 5.93
N ARG A 110 14.74 6.76 6.81
CA ARG A 110 16.05 7.32 6.42
C ARG A 110 16.87 6.29 5.64
N ASN A 111 16.95 5.05 6.11
CA ASN A 111 17.67 3.98 5.43
C ASN A 111 17.06 3.71 4.04
N ALA A 112 15.74 3.72 3.91
CA ALA A 112 15.09 3.53 2.61
C ALA A 112 15.43 4.64 1.59
N PHE A 113 15.48 5.89 2.02
CA PHE A 113 15.88 6.98 1.14
C PHE A 113 17.38 6.92 0.80
N ALA A 114 18.23 6.55 1.75
CA ALA A 114 19.66 6.30 1.51
C ALA A 114 19.89 5.18 0.48
N ASP A 115 19.05 4.15 0.49
CA ASP A 115 19.03 3.06 -0.51
C ASP A 115 18.53 3.50 -1.91
N GLY A 116 18.08 4.75 -2.05
CA GLY A 116 17.59 5.32 -3.32
C GLY A 116 16.09 5.19 -3.56
N CYS A 117 15.29 4.85 -2.55
CA CYS A 117 13.82 4.93 -2.68
C CYS A 117 13.37 6.36 -2.98
N LYS A 118 12.30 6.49 -3.77
CA LYS A 118 11.64 7.75 -4.12
C LYS A 118 10.28 7.89 -3.47
N GLU A 119 9.66 6.77 -3.08
CA GLU A 119 8.39 6.78 -2.39
C GLU A 119 8.45 5.96 -1.11
N LEU A 120 7.83 6.50 -0.06
CA LEU A 120 7.55 5.81 1.19
C LEU A 120 6.04 5.58 1.29
N TRP A 121 5.62 4.32 1.28
CA TRP A 121 4.22 3.93 1.39
C TRP A 121 3.95 3.40 2.79
N LEU A 122 3.19 4.15 3.58
CA LEU A 122 2.80 3.68 4.89
C LEU A 122 1.71 2.63 4.76
N THR A 123 1.81 1.56 5.55
CA THR A 123 0.81 0.50 5.58
C THR A 123 0.52 0.06 7.01
N SER A 124 -0.73 -0.31 7.23
CA SER A 124 -1.26 -0.87 8.46
C SER A 124 -2.59 -1.54 8.13
N GLU A 125 -3.09 -2.35 9.05
CA GLU A 125 -4.51 -2.74 9.06
C GLU A 125 -5.44 -1.53 9.18
N ASP A 126 -4.98 -0.49 9.89
CA ASP A 126 -5.65 0.80 10.06
C ASP A 126 -4.59 1.86 10.38
N LEU A 127 -4.28 2.73 9.41
CA LEU A 127 -3.20 3.71 9.56
C LEU A 127 -3.49 4.70 10.69
N GLY A 128 -4.72 5.23 10.79
CA GLY A 128 -5.12 6.22 11.78
C GLY A 128 -5.08 5.72 13.23
N ALA A 129 -5.05 4.41 13.43
CA ALA A 129 -4.95 3.83 14.77
C ALA A 129 -3.52 3.87 15.35
N TRP A 130 -2.49 4.13 14.54
CA TRP A 130 -1.11 4.16 15.02
C TRP A 130 -0.92 5.15 16.17
N GLY A 131 -0.10 4.77 17.16
CA GLY A 131 0.28 5.61 18.29
C GLY A 131 -0.62 5.45 19.51
N ARG A 132 -1.88 5.03 19.35
CA ARG A 132 -2.87 4.96 20.45
C ARG A 132 -2.50 3.99 21.58
N ASP A 133 -1.65 3.01 21.31
CA ASP A 133 -1.14 2.05 22.30
C ASP A 133 0.21 2.45 22.92
N ILE A 134 0.76 3.61 22.52
CA ILE A 134 2.06 4.15 22.98
C ILE A 134 1.98 5.65 23.29
N ASP A 135 0.79 6.16 23.64
CA ASP A 135 0.53 7.57 23.97
C ASP A 135 0.96 8.59 22.89
N MET A 136 0.78 8.22 21.62
CA MET A 136 1.00 9.08 20.45
C MET A 136 -0.20 9.07 19.52
N VAL A 137 -0.20 9.92 18.50
CA VAL A 137 -1.23 9.98 17.46
C VAL A 137 -0.61 9.99 16.07
N LEU A 138 -1.38 9.59 15.05
CA LEU A 138 -0.88 9.53 13.67
C LEU A 138 -0.21 10.85 13.19
N PRO A 139 -0.75 12.06 13.48
CA PRO A 139 -0.07 13.30 13.13
C PRO A 139 1.38 13.42 13.63
N ASP A 140 1.71 12.91 14.81
CA ASP A 140 3.08 12.95 15.36
C ASP A 140 4.07 12.23 14.42
N LEU A 141 3.70 11.03 13.97
CA LEU A 141 4.50 10.25 13.02
C LEU A 141 4.61 10.95 11.68
N LEU A 142 3.49 11.46 11.16
CA LEU A 142 3.47 12.06 9.83
C LEU A 142 4.29 13.35 9.78
N ASN A 143 4.21 14.20 10.79
CA ASN A 143 5.03 15.40 10.91
C ASN A 143 6.52 15.04 10.95
N ALA A 144 6.92 14.10 11.81
CA ALA A 144 8.31 13.66 11.91
C ALA A 144 8.83 12.99 10.62
N LEU A 145 7.98 12.25 9.90
CA LEU A 145 8.36 11.67 8.61
C LEU A 145 8.57 12.74 7.55
N VAL A 146 7.68 13.72 7.45
CA VAL A 146 7.73 14.78 6.43
C VAL A 146 9.03 15.58 6.52
N GLU A 147 9.53 15.83 7.73
CA GLU A 147 10.81 16.53 7.96
C GLU A 147 12.01 15.79 7.35
N ILE A 148 12.02 14.45 7.40
CA ILE A 148 13.16 13.63 6.95
C ILE A 148 13.07 13.19 5.49
N ILE A 149 11.90 13.32 4.84
CA ILE A 149 11.74 12.93 3.43
C ILE A 149 12.54 13.89 2.55
N PRO A 150 13.50 13.42 1.73
CA PRO A 150 14.29 14.29 0.86
C PRO A 150 13.45 15.01 -0.19
N GLU A 151 13.95 16.11 -0.73
CA GLU A 151 13.34 16.77 -1.86
C GLU A 151 13.21 15.82 -3.07
N GLY A 152 12.07 15.89 -3.76
CA GLY A 152 11.77 15.01 -4.89
C GLY A 152 11.35 13.59 -4.51
N CYS A 153 11.23 13.26 -3.22
CA CYS A 153 10.63 12.02 -2.73
C CYS A 153 9.20 12.27 -2.21
N MET A 154 8.38 11.23 -2.16
CA MET A 154 6.96 11.32 -1.82
C MET A 154 6.55 10.34 -0.72
N LEU A 155 5.70 10.81 0.21
CA LEU A 155 4.96 9.99 1.16
C LEU A 155 3.59 9.63 0.58
N ARG A 156 3.19 8.38 0.75
CA ARG A 156 1.83 7.92 0.50
C ARG A 156 1.22 7.33 1.77
N LEU A 157 0.07 7.86 2.15
CA LEU A 157 -0.71 7.30 3.25
C LEU A 157 -1.45 6.03 2.80
N GLY A 158 -1.47 5.04 3.70
CA GLY A 158 -2.25 3.82 3.53
C GLY A 158 -3.73 4.02 3.86
N MET A 159 -4.46 2.91 3.90
CA MET A 159 -5.87 2.88 4.29
C MET A 159 -6.05 3.25 5.76
N THR A 160 -7.07 4.05 6.05
CA THR A 160 -7.43 4.48 7.41
C THR A 160 -8.94 4.50 7.58
N ASN A 161 -9.45 4.13 8.75
CA ASN A 161 -10.90 4.19 9.01
C ASN A 161 -11.37 5.59 9.43
N PRO A 162 -12.64 5.96 9.16
CA PRO A 162 -13.17 7.28 9.47
C PRO A 162 -12.95 7.80 10.91
N PRO A 163 -13.19 7.02 11.99
CA PRO A 163 -13.08 7.52 13.36
C PRO A 163 -11.71 8.13 13.65
N TYR A 164 -10.64 7.50 13.15
CA TYR A 164 -9.28 7.91 13.46
C TYR A 164 -8.81 9.14 12.68
N ILE A 165 -9.47 9.46 11.55
CA ILE A 165 -9.18 10.67 10.77
C ILE A 165 -10.05 11.84 11.22
N LEU A 166 -11.28 11.57 11.66
CA LEU A 166 -12.18 12.59 12.20
C LEU A 166 -11.56 13.36 13.37
N ASP A 167 -10.80 12.67 14.21
CA ASP A 167 -10.11 13.27 15.36
C ASP A 167 -9.03 14.30 14.95
N PHE A 168 -8.52 14.23 13.71
CA PHE A 168 -7.35 15.01 13.25
C PHE A 168 -7.54 15.56 11.82
N LEU A 169 -8.75 16.04 11.49
CA LEU A 169 -9.07 16.48 10.13
C LEU A 169 -8.15 17.60 9.63
N GLU A 170 -7.87 18.58 10.49
CA GLU A 170 -7.06 19.75 10.16
C GLU A 170 -5.61 19.34 9.90
N GLU A 171 -4.99 18.65 10.85
CA GLU A 171 -3.61 18.20 10.79
C GLU A 171 -3.38 17.27 9.59
N ILE A 172 -4.29 16.32 9.35
CA ILE A 172 -4.20 15.43 8.19
C ILE A 172 -4.34 16.22 6.88
N SER A 173 -5.20 17.23 6.82
CA SER A 173 -5.32 18.07 5.63
C SER A 173 -4.05 18.89 5.36
N GLU A 174 -3.42 19.43 6.40
CA GLU A 174 -2.13 20.14 6.31
C GLU A 174 -1.02 19.21 5.81
N ILE A 175 -0.93 18.00 6.38
CA ILE A 175 0.02 16.97 5.95
C ILE A 175 -0.20 16.59 4.49
N LEU A 176 -1.45 16.37 4.06
CA LEU A 176 -1.77 16.04 2.67
C LEU A 176 -1.47 17.20 1.71
N ASN A 177 -1.48 18.45 2.19
CA ASN A 177 -1.08 19.62 1.41
C ASN A 177 0.44 19.79 1.31
N HIS A 178 1.22 19.15 2.17
CA HIS A 178 2.68 19.23 2.12
C HIS A 178 3.23 18.75 0.75
N PRO A 179 4.20 19.45 0.14
CA PRO A 179 4.69 19.16 -1.22
C PRO A 179 5.30 17.76 -1.39
N ARG A 180 5.78 17.15 -0.29
CA ARG A 180 6.37 15.79 -0.25
C ARG A 180 5.38 14.69 0.13
N VAL A 181 4.08 14.98 0.18
CA VAL A 181 3.04 13.99 0.49
C VAL A 181 2.06 13.95 -0.67
N TYR A 182 1.62 12.78 -1.12
CA TYR A 182 0.59 12.69 -2.15
C TYR A 182 -0.76 13.17 -1.58
N SER A 183 -1.52 13.96 -2.36
CA SER A 183 -2.90 14.33 -2.03
C SER A 183 -3.83 13.14 -2.28
N PHE A 184 -3.64 12.06 -1.53
CA PHE A 184 -4.34 10.79 -1.65
C PHE A 184 -4.80 10.33 -0.27
N LEU A 185 -6.07 9.94 -0.19
CA LEU A 185 -6.65 9.37 1.02
C LEU A 185 -7.46 8.13 0.66
N HIS A 186 -7.17 7.02 1.34
CA HIS A 186 -7.95 5.79 1.23
C HIS A 186 -8.74 5.58 2.52
N ILE A 187 -10.04 5.81 2.44
CA ILE A 187 -10.96 5.77 3.57
C ILE A 187 -12.18 4.89 3.25
N PRO A 188 -12.25 3.66 3.77
CA PRO A 188 -13.29 2.71 3.40
C PRO A 188 -14.60 2.99 4.15
N VAL A 189 -15.67 3.28 3.42
CA VAL A 189 -17.01 3.48 3.99
C VAL A 189 -17.70 2.16 4.33
N GLN A 190 -17.45 1.11 3.54
CA GLN A 190 -18.03 -0.24 3.61
C GLN A 190 -19.51 -0.32 3.23
N SER A 191 -20.36 0.56 3.78
CA SER A 191 -21.78 0.74 3.41
C SER A 191 -22.19 2.18 3.73
N ALA A 192 -23.14 2.76 2.98
CA ALA A 192 -23.69 4.07 3.31
C ALA A 192 -24.94 4.01 4.22
N SER A 193 -25.42 2.81 4.55
CA SER A 193 -26.52 2.62 5.51
C SER A 193 -26.00 2.47 6.92
N ASP A 194 -26.47 3.32 7.83
CA ASP A 194 -26.11 3.28 9.25
C ASP A 194 -26.60 1.99 9.93
N ALA A 195 -27.72 1.41 9.47
CA ALA A 195 -28.20 0.12 9.96
C ALA A 195 -27.19 -0.99 9.61
N VAL A 196 -26.74 -1.04 8.35
CA VAL A 196 -25.73 -2.01 7.89
C VAL A 196 -24.37 -1.76 8.56
N LEU A 197 -23.95 -0.51 8.71
CA LEU A 197 -22.70 -0.15 9.41
C LEU A 197 -22.72 -0.60 10.88
N SER A 198 -23.85 -0.43 11.56
CA SER A 198 -24.07 -0.91 12.93
C SER A 198 -23.96 -2.43 13.02
N ASP A 199 -24.61 -3.17 12.10
CA ASP A 199 -24.49 -4.63 12.03
C ASP A 199 -23.08 -5.12 11.67
N MET A 200 -22.32 -4.30 10.92
CA MET A 200 -20.91 -4.51 10.65
C MET A 200 -20.02 -4.24 11.87
N LYS A 201 -20.56 -3.67 12.96
CA LYS A 201 -19.84 -3.12 14.12
C LYS A 201 -18.81 -2.07 13.72
N ARG A 202 -19.23 -1.11 12.90
CA ARG A 202 -18.44 0.10 12.61
C ARG A 202 -18.75 1.15 13.67
N GLU A 203 -17.72 1.86 14.10
CA GLU A 203 -17.80 2.89 15.15
C GLU A 203 -17.98 4.30 14.54
N TYR A 204 -18.65 4.36 13.39
CA TYR A 204 -18.94 5.59 12.66
C TYR A 204 -20.20 5.42 11.82
N THR A 205 -20.79 6.54 11.43
CA THR A 205 -21.96 6.66 10.55
C THR A 205 -21.57 7.10 9.13
N CYS A 206 -22.50 7.02 8.20
CA CYS A 206 -22.37 7.60 6.87
C CYS A 206 -22.17 9.12 6.95
N THR A 207 -22.81 9.80 7.91
CA THR A 207 -22.60 11.23 8.17
C THR A 207 -21.17 11.54 8.57
N ASP A 208 -20.59 10.73 9.46
CA ASP A 208 -19.18 10.86 9.87
C ASP A 208 -18.24 10.70 8.68
N PHE A 209 -18.47 9.68 7.84
CA PHE A 209 -17.72 9.50 6.60
C PHE A 209 -17.85 10.71 5.66
N CYS A 210 -19.07 11.22 5.46
CA CYS A 210 -19.30 12.42 4.64
C CYS A 210 -18.55 13.62 5.18
N ARG A 211 -18.51 13.81 6.51
CA ARG A 211 -17.76 14.90 7.15
C ARG A 211 -16.27 14.84 6.81
N VAL A 212 -15.65 13.64 6.85
CA VAL A 212 -14.25 13.49 6.42
C VAL A 212 -14.09 13.86 4.96
N VAL A 213 -14.92 13.31 4.07
CA VAL A 213 -14.80 13.53 2.63
C VAL A 213 -15.02 15.01 2.26
N ASP A 214 -16.07 15.63 2.79
CA ASP A 214 -16.41 17.03 2.53
C ASP A 214 -15.28 17.96 3.01
N TYR A 215 -14.77 17.74 4.22
CA TYR A 215 -13.66 18.52 4.77
C TYR A 215 -12.39 18.39 3.91
N MET A 216 -12.05 17.17 3.48
CA MET A 216 -10.86 16.92 2.68
C MET A 216 -10.98 17.50 1.26
N ILE A 217 -12.16 17.42 0.64
CA ILE A 217 -12.42 18.06 -0.67
C ILE A 217 -12.28 19.59 -0.56
N GLN A 218 -12.74 20.18 0.54
CA GLN A 218 -12.68 21.63 0.77
C GLN A 218 -11.25 22.12 1.02
N ASN A 219 -10.45 21.37 1.79
CA ASN A 219 -9.15 21.85 2.30
C ASN A 219 -7.92 21.26 1.58
N VAL A 220 -8.07 20.18 0.80
CA VAL A 220 -6.97 19.55 0.05
C VAL A 220 -7.26 19.61 -1.45
N PRO A 221 -6.65 20.56 -2.19
CA PRO A 221 -6.92 20.74 -3.61
C PRO A 221 -6.70 19.46 -4.42
N ASN A 222 -7.69 19.13 -5.25
CA ASN A 222 -7.67 17.96 -6.14
C ASN A 222 -7.36 16.63 -5.42
N ILE A 223 -7.78 16.46 -4.17
CA ILE A 223 -7.58 15.21 -3.43
C ILE A 223 -8.12 13.99 -4.19
N TYR A 224 -7.35 12.91 -4.18
CA TYR A 224 -7.73 11.61 -4.69
C TYR A 224 -8.25 10.74 -3.55
N ILE A 225 -9.57 10.55 -3.48
CA ILE A 225 -10.21 9.74 -2.43
C ILE A 225 -10.55 8.36 -2.99
N ALA A 226 -9.99 7.32 -2.37
CA ALA A 226 -10.35 5.93 -2.62
C ALA A 226 -11.23 5.41 -1.48
N THR A 227 -12.23 4.59 -1.79
CA THR A 227 -13.09 3.96 -0.79
C THR A 227 -13.51 2.55 -1.18
N ASP A 228 -14.10 1.82 -0.24
CA ASP A 228 -14.48 0.42 -0.37
C ASP A 228 -15.95 0.25 -0.01
N PHE A 229 -16.64 -0.61 -0.74
CA PHE A 229 -17.98 -1.08 -0.44
C PHE A 229 -17.99 -2.61 -0.31
N ILE A 230 -18.77 -3.10 0.65
CA ILE A 230 -19.16 -4.50 0.76
C ILE A 230 -20.63 -4.58 0.38
N CYS A 231 -20.91 -4.94 -0.86
CA CYS A 231 -22.27 -5.13 -1.35
C CYS A 231 -22.86 -6.44 -0.85
N ALA A 232 -24.18 -6.46 -0.67
CA ALA A 232 -24.95 -7.62 -0.26
C ALA A 232 -24.49 -8.20 1.08
N TYR A 233 -24.15 -7.31 2.02
CA TYR A 233 -24.00 -7.72 3.41
C TYR A 233 -25.31 -8.37 3.92
N PRO A 234 -25.28 -9.40 4.79
CA PRO A 234 -26.47 -10.22 5.07
C PRO A 234 -27.74 -9.48 5.52
N THR A 235 -27.60 -8.30 6.14
CA THR A 235 -28.71 -7.48 6.62
C THR A 235 -29.10 -6.33 5.67
N GLU A 236 -28.39 -6.17 4.54
CA GLU A 236 -28.59 -5.07 3.59
C GLU A 236 -29.93 -5.23 2.83
N THR A 237 -30.84 -4.28 3.03
CA THR A 237 -32.07 -4.16 2.26
C THR A 237 -31.85 -3.43 0.94
N GLU A 238 -32.88 -3.35 0.09
CA GLU A 238 -32.79 -2.57 -1.15
C GLU A 238 -32.62 -1.07 -0.87
N SER A 239 -33.25 -0.54 0.18
CA SER A 239 -33.10 0.85 0.59
C SER A 239 -31.66 1.15 1.01
N ASP A 240 -31.05 0.25 1.80
CA ASP A 240 -29.66 0.40 2.24
C ASP A 240 -28.66 0.38 1.06
N PHE A 241 -28.95 -0.44 0.05
CA PHE A 241 -28.16 -0.47 -1.17
C PHE A 241 -28.31 0.82 -1.98
N GLU A 242 -29.53 1.37 -2.10
CA GLU A 242 -29.77 2.63 -2.80
C GLU A 242 -29.11 3.83 -2.08
N GLU A 243 -29.06 3.85 -0.75
CA GLU A 243 -28.25 4.82 0.01
C GLU A 243 -26.76 4.77 -0.38
N SER A 244 -26.23 3.55 -0.54
CA SER A 244 -24.85 3.33 -1.00
C SER A 244 -24.63 3.83 -2.43
N MET A 245 -25.59 3.57 -3.32
CA MET A 245 -25.57 4.09 -4.69
C MET A 245 -25.65 5.61 -4.72
N ALA A 246 -26.49 6.23 -3.89
CA ALA A 246 -26.62 7.68 -3.77
C ALA A 246 -25.30 8.33 -3.31
N LEU A 247 -24.60 7.72 -2.36
CA LEU A 247 -23.28 8.20 -1.91
C LEU A 247 -22.24 8.18 -3.04
N VAL A 248 -22.21 7.10 -3.84
CA VAL A 248 -21.33 7.00 -5.01
C VAL A 248 -21.70 8.03 -6.08
N ARG A 249 -23.00 8.28 -6.32
CA ARG A 249 -23.46 9.33 -7.25
C ARG A 249 -23.05 10.73 -6.77
N LYS A 250 -23.13 11.01 -5.46
CA LYS A 250 -22.77 12.30 -4.85
C LYS A 250 -21.29 12.62 -5.07
N TYR A 251 -20.41 11.70 -4.70
CA TYR A 251 -18.96 11.98 -4.63
C TYR A 251 -18.17 11.59 -5.87
N ARG A 252 -18.71 10.68 -6.72
CA ARG A 252 -18.04 10.20 -7.94
C ARG A 252 -16.58 9.81 -7.69
N PHE A 253 -16.33 8.99 -6.68
CA PHE A 253 -14.99 8.61 -6.23
C PHE A 253 -14.09 8.13 -7.38
N PRO A 254 -12.84 8.62 -7.52
CA PRO A 254 -11.94 8.21 -8.60
C PRO A 254 -11.50 6.74 -8.50
N SER A 255 -11.50 6.16 -7.30
CA SER A 255 -11.21 4.75 -7.06
C SER A 255 -12.24 4.16 -6.10
N LEU A 256 -12.87 3.07 -6.52
CA LEU A 256 -13.93 2.40 -5.79
C LEU A 256 -13.69 0.89 -5.76
N PHE A 257 -13.41 0.34 -4.57
CA PHE A 257 -13.26 -1.09 -4.36
C PHE A 257 -14.62 -1.72 -4.04
N ILE A 258 -15.24 -2.35 -5.04
CA ILE A 258 -16.56 -2.96 -4.91
C ILE A 258 -16.35 -4.46 -4.65
N ASN A 259 -16.65 -4.90 -3.43
CA ASN A 259 -16.53 -6.30 -3.03
C ASN A 259 -17.91 -6.87 -2.71
N GLN A 260 -18.18 -8.10 -3.14
CA GLN A 260 -19.34 -8.85 -2.65
C GLN A 260 -19.03 -9.41 -1.26
N PHE A 261 -19.99 -9.36 -0.33
CA PHE A 261 -19.85 -10.00 0.96
C PHE A 261 -19.50 -11.49 0.82
N TYR A 262 -18.47 -11.91 1.55
CA TYR A 262 -18.08 -13.31 1.67
C TYR A 262 -17.99 -13.69 3.16
N PRO A 263 -18.77 -14.68 3.62
CA PRO A 263 -18.76 -15.10 5.01
C PRO A 263 -17.50 -15.89 5.31
N ARG A 264 -16.72 -15.40 6.26
CA ARG A 264 -15.48 -16.05 6.68
C ARG A 264 -15.74 -16.87 7.94
N ILE A 265 -15.40 -18.16 7.92
CA ILE A 265 -15.71 -19.10 9.02
C ILE A 265 -15.24 -18.54 10.37
N GLY A 266 -16.10 -18.52 11.39
CA GLY A 266 -15.76 -18.03 12.73
C GLY A 266 -15.86 -16.51 12.91
N THR A 267 -16.31 -15.75 11.91
CA THR A 267 -16.72 -14.35 12.12
C THR A 267 -18.22 -14.30 12.46
N PRO A 268 -18.70 -13.33 13.26
CA PRO A 268 -20.13 -13.21 13.60
C PRO A 268 -21.05 -13.17 12.38
N ALA A 269 -20.66 -12.43 11.33
CA ALA A 269 -21.45 -12.30 10.10
C ALA A 269 -21.56 -13.61 9.30
N ALA A 270 -20.70 -14.60 9.56
CA ALA A 270 -20.77 -15.89 8.88
C ALA A 270 -22.00 -16.73 9.28
N ASN A 271 -22.59 -16.43 10.44
CA ASN A 271 -23.79 -17.10 10.95
C ASN A 271 -25.09 -16.46 10.45
N LEU A 272 -25.02 -15.31 9.76
CA LEU A 272 -26.18 -14.64 9.22
C LEU A 272 -26.66 -15.30 7.93
N LYS A 273 -27.97 -15.24 7.67
CA LYS A 273 -28.56 -15.71 6.43
C LYS A 273 -28.09 -14.82 5.29
N LYS A 274 -27.39 -15.40 4.31
CA LYS A 274 -26.87 -14.66 3.16
C LYS A 274 -28.02 -14.16 2.28
N ILE A 275 -27.81 -12.99 1.67
CA ILE A 275 -28.57 -12.56 0.51
C ILE A 275 -28.32 -13.55 -0.64
N ASP A 276 -29.35 -13.78 -1.45
CA ASP A 276 -29.28 -14.68 -2.58
C ASP A 276 -28.12 -14.30 -3.53
N THR A 277 -27.50 -15.30 -4.15
CA THR A 277 -26.31 -15.07 -4.99
C THR A 277 -26.65 -14.26 -6.26
N ILE A 278 -27.85 -14.43 -6.82
CA ILE A 278 -28.30 -13.65 -7.98
C ILE A 278 -28.44 -12.19 -7.59
N GLU A 279 -29.08 -11.93 -6.45
CA GLU A 279 -29.27 -10.57 -5.93
C GLU A 279 -27.94 -9.90 -5.56
N ALA A 280 -27.03 -10.63 -4.90
CA ALA A 280 -25.71 -10.13 -4.57
C ALA A 280 -24.88 -9.75 -5.81
N ARG A 281 -24.99 -10.54 -6.88
CA ARG A 281 -24.37 -10.24 -8.18
C ARG A 281 -25.00 -9.04 -8.86
N ARG A 282 -26.34 -8.90 -8.79
CA ARG A 282 -27.07 -7.76 -9.34
C ARG A 282 -26.57 -6.45 -8.72
N ARG A 283 -26.55 -6.36 -7.37
CA ARG A 283 -26.07 -5.16 -6.63
C ARG A 283 -24.63 -4.81 -6.98
N THR A 284 -23.73 -5.80 -6.96
CA THR A 284 -22.31 -5.60 -7.29
C THR A 284 -22.14 -5.10 -8.74
N ALA A 285 -22.90 -5.67 -9.69
CA ALA A 285 -22.87 -5.26 -11.09
C ALA A 285 -23.44 -3.85 -11.30
N GLU A 286 -24.50 -3.50 -10.58
CA GLU A 286 -25.12 -2.17 -10.66
C GLU A 286 -24.19 -1.07 -10.15
N MET A 287 -23.57 -1.25 -8.97
CA MET A 287 -22.57 -0.33 -8.46
C MET A 287 -21.34 -0.25 -9.38
N SER A 288 -20.93 -1.37 -9.97
CA SER A 288 -19.84 -1.39 -10.95
C SER A 288 -20.20 -0.62 -12.22
N SER A 289 -21.44 -0.72 -12.68
CA SER A 289 -21.96 0.04 -13.83
C SER A 289 -21.98 1.53 -13.53
N LEU A 290 -22.49 1.92 -12.35
CA LEU A 290 -22.47 3.30 -11.89
C LEU A 290 -21.04 3.84 -11.84
N PHE A 291 -20.10 3.13 -11.21
CA PHE A 291 -18.70 3.54 -11.19
C PHE A 291 -18.16 3.75 -12.61
N ARG A 292 -18.42 2.81 -13.54
CA ARG A 292 -17.98 2.91 -14.95
C ARG A 292 -18.61 4.07 -15.71
N SER A 293 -19.78 4.55 -15.31
CA SER A 293 -20.48 5.65 -15.98
C SER A 293 -19.78 7.01 -15.83
N TYR A 294 -18.88 7.14 -14.85
CA TYR A 294 -18.11 8.36 -14.63
C TYR A 294 -16.59 8.13 -14.61
N SER A 295 -15.86 9.22 -14.85
CA SER A 295 -14.40 9.27 -14.82
C SER A 295 -13.94 10.56 -14.12
N ARG A 296 -12.78 10.49 -13.47
CA ARG A 296 -12.05 11.68 -13.00
C ARG A 296 -11.38 12.41 -14.17
N TYR A 297 -11.00 11.66 -15.20
CA TYR A 297 -10.24 12.17 -16.34
C TYR A 297 -11.20 12.52 -17.48
N ASN A 298 -11.35 13.82 -17.73
CA ASN A 298 -12.15 14.36 -18.82
C ASN A 298 -11.27 14.64 -20.05
N LYS A 299 -11.86 14.63 -21.25
CA LYS A 299 -11.15 14.89 -22.51
C LYS A 299 -10.51 16.28 -22.58
N GLU A 300 -11.05 17.24 -21.85
CA GLU A 300 -10.52 18.61 -21.72
C GLU A 300 -9.09 18.66 -21.17
N ARG A 301 -8.66 17.61 -20.47
CA ARG A 301 -7.30 17.51 -19.93
C ARG A 301 -6.24 17.17 -20.98
N ILE A 302 -6.64 16.76 -22.18
CA ILE A 302 -5.70 16.47 -23.26
C ILE A 302 -4.94 17.74 -23.61
N GLY A 303 -3.60 17.67 -23.62
CA GLY A 303 -2.72 18.81 -23.83
C GLY A 303 -2.20 19.47 -22.54
N GLU A 304 -2.80 19.21 -21.37
CA GLU A 304 -2.27 19.69 -20.10
C GLU A 304 -0.87 19.12 -19.83
N LYS A 305 -0.05 19.91 -19.13
CA LYS A 305 1.32 19.56 -18.74
C LYS A 305 1.37 19.25 -17.25
N HIS A 306 2.04 18.15 -16.90
CA HIS A 306 2.16 17.70 -15.50
C HIS A 306 3.60 17.28 -15.20
N ARG A 307 4.03 17.52 -13.95
CA ARG A 307 5.24 16.93 -13.39
C ARG A 307 4.87 15.59 -12.76
N VAL A 308 5.57 14.52 -13.13
CA VAL A 308 5.23 13.14 -12.76
C VAL A 308 6.46 12.39 -12.27
N LEU A 309 6.36 11.71 -11.12
CA LEU A 309 7.38 10.83 -10.60
C LEU A 309 7.16 9.43 -11.16
N VAL A 310 8.16 8.86 -11.82
CA VAL A 310 8.06 7.56 -12.48
C VAL A 310 8.72 6.50 -11.61
N CYS A 311 7.94 5.59 -11.03
CA CYS A 311 8.45 4.60 -10.08
C CYS A 311 8.25 3.15 -10.54
N GLU A 312 7.40 2.89 -11.54
CA GLU A 312 6.98 1.54 -11.90
C GLU A 312 6.99 1.30 -13.40
N LEU A 313 7.22 0.04 -13.78
CA LEU A 313 6.97 -0.45 -15.13
C LEU A 313 5.60 -1.13 -15.15
N ALA A 314 4.76 -0.77 -16.11
CA ALA A 314 3.45 -1.37 -16.29
C ALA A 314 3.57 -2.86 -16.67
N THR A 315 2.50 -3.61 -16.45
CA THR A 315 2.44 -5.05 -16.75
C THR A 315 2.71 -5.37 -18.23
N ASP A 316 2.39 -4.45 -19.14
CA ASP A 316 2.65 -4.61 -20.57
C ASP A 316 4.14 -4.45 -20.95
N GLN A 317 4.98 -3.99 -20.02
CA GLN A 317 6.40 -3.65 -20.21
C GLN A 317 6.68 -2.57 -21.28
N GLN A 318 5.65 -1.99 -21.87
CA GLN A 318 5.72 -0.94 -22.90
C GLN A 318 5.55 0.46 -22.33
N HIS A 319 4.99 0.56 -21.12
CA HIS A 319 4.77 1.83 -20.45
C HIS A 319 5.38 1.83 -19.04
N TYR A 320 5.85 2.99 -18.62
CA TYR A 320 6.05 3.30 -17.21
C TYR A 320 4.77 3.86 -16.61
N VAL A 321 4.59 3.60 -15.32
CA VAL A 321 3.57 4.22 -14.48
C VAL A 321 4.23 5.29 -13.62
N GLY A 322 3.64 6.47 -13.62
CA GLY A 322 4.04 7.54 -12.72
C GLY A 322 2.86 8.31 -12.16
N HIS A 323 3.13 9.06 -11.10
CA HIS A 323 2.14 9.82 -10.34
C HIS A 323 2.52 11.29 -10.23
N ASN A 324 1.54 12.18 -10.30
CA ASN A 324 1.71 13.58 -9.91
C ASN A 324 1.42 13.78 -8.41
N LYS A 325 1.52 15.01 -7.90
CA LYS A 325 1.17 15.37 -6.51
C LYS A 325 -0.21 14.87 -6.07
N HIS A 326 -1.18 14.86 -6.99
CA HIS A 326 -2.57 14.44 -6.74
C HIS A 326 -2.79 12.93 -6.91
N TYR A 327 -1.69 12.17 -6.98
CA TYR A 327 -1.68 10.72 -7.15
C TYR A 327 -2.43 10.21 -8.39
N GLU A 328 -2.50 11.04 -9.43
CA GLU A 328 -3.14 10.66 -10.69
C GLU A 328 -2.21 9.77 -11.51
N HIS A 329 -2.78 8.81 -12.21
CA HIS A 329 -2.01 7.79 -12.91
C HIS A 329 -1.66 8.22 -14.34
N PHE A 330 -0.37 8.22 -14.67
CA PHE A 330 0.14 8.50 -16.01
C PHE A 330 0.84 7.28 -16.59
N LEU A 331 0.48 6.91 -17.82
CA LEU A 331 1.21 5.93 -18.64
C LEU A 331 2.11 6.66 -19.63
N ILE A 332 3.41 6.37 -19.55
CA ILE A 332 4.46 7.04 -20.33
C ILE A 332 5.23 5.95 -21.10
N PRO A 333 5.46 6.07 -22.43
CA PRO A 333 6.19 5.06 -23.19
C PRO A 333 7.57 4.73 -22.60
N SER A 334 7.92 3.44 -22.51
CA SER A 334 9.10 2.93 -21.79
C SER A 334 10.44 3.07 -22.54
N LYS A 335 10.49 3.86 -23.61
CA LYS A 335 11.65 3.97 -24.52
C LYS A 335 12.93 4.59 -23.91
N LYS A 336 12.88 5.13 -22.69
CA LYS A 336 14.00 5.82 -22.02
C LYS A 336 14.12 5.36 -20.57
N CYS A 337 15.31 5.41 -19.96
CA CYS A 337 15.46 5.09 -18.54
C CYS A 337 14.94 6.26 -17.65
N LEU A 338 13.65 6.19 -17.29
CA LEU A 338 12.94 7.22 -16.51
C LEU A 338 12.66 6.83 -15.06
N LEU A 339 12.85 5.56 -14.69
CA LEU A 339 12.52 5.09 -13.35
C LEU A 339 13.32 5.84 -12.27
N GLY A 340 12.62 6.23 -11.22
CA GLY A 340 13.12 7.03 -10.10
C GLY A 340 13.24 8.54 -10.38
N LYS A 341 12.74 9.03 -11.52
CA LYS A 341 12.91 10.44 -11.93
C LYS A 341 11.58 11.17 -12.00
N TRP A 342 11.62 12.46 -11.68
CA TRP A 342 10.57 13.41 -12.03
C TRP A 342 10.73 13.82 -13.51
N VAL A 343 9.63 13.79 -14.25
CA VAL A 343 9.59 14.17 -15.67
C VAL A 343 8.43 15.11 -15.94
N GLN A 344 8.59 15.96 -16.95
CA GLN A 344 7.50 16.78 -17.49
C GLN A 344 6.82 16.02 -18.63
N VAL A 345 5.51 15.86 -18.53
CA VAL A 345 4.71 15.12 -19.52
C VAL A 345 3.54 15.96 -20.00
N ARG A 346 3.10 15.70 -21.22
CA ARG A 346 1.88 16.25 -21.81
C ARG A 346 0.89 15.13 -22.05
N ILE A 347 -0.34 15.30 -21.58
CA ILE A 347 -1.42 14.33 -21.77
C ILE A 347 -1.78 14.26 -23.26
N THR A 348 -1.86 13.05 -23.79
CA THR A 348 -2.27 12.79 -25.19
C THR A 348 -3.61 12.09 -25.29
N ASP A 349 -4.00 11.35 -24.25
CA ASP A 349 -5.23 10.58 -24.24
C ASP A 349 -5.67 10.32 -22.79
N VAL A 350 -6.95 10.14 -22.57
CA VAL A 350 -7.53 9.89 -21.24
C VAL A 350 -8.34 8.60 -21.25
N SER A 351 -8.21 7.82 -20.19
CA SER A 351 -9.00 6.63 -19.92
C SER A 351 -9.71 6.79 -18.57
N LYS A 352 -10.49 5.79 -18.14
CA LYS A 352 -11.16 5.80 -16.83
C LYS A 352 -10.18 5.81 -15.66
N PHE A 353 -9.07 5.09 -15.79
CA PHE A 353 -8.15 4.80 -14.67
C PHE A 353 -6.78 5.45 -14.80
N TYR A 354 -6.44 5.98 -15.97
CA TYR A 354 -5.14 6.57 -16.23
C TYR A 354 -5.22 7.56 -17.39
N MET A 355 -4.18 8.37 -17.51
CA MET A 355 -3.95 9.26 -18.65
C MET A 355 -2.71 8.77 -19.40
N LYS A 356 -2.75 8.71 -20.73
CA LYS A 356 -1.53 8.49 -21.52
C LYS A 356 -0.86 9.83 -21.73
N ALA A 357 0.46 9.84 -21.58
CA ALA A 357 1.23 11.06 -21.74
C ALA A 357 2.56 10.80 -22.43
N VAL A 358 3.07 11.85 -23.09
CA VAL A 358 4.39 11.84 -23.73
C VAL A 358 5.29 12.83 -23.03
N LEU A 359 6.59 12.53 -23.01
CA LEU A 359 7.59 13.47 -22.50
C LEU A 359 7.56 14.78 -23.29
N ILE A 360 7.61 15.90 -22.58
CA ILE A 360 7.85 17.20 -23.19
C ILE A 360 9.38 17.36 -23.28
N GLY A 361 9.89 17.64 -24.48
CA GLY A 361 11.34 17.71 -24.74
C GLY A 361 12.08 18.64 -23.77
N GLY A 362 13.18 18.13 -23.20
CA GLY A 362 14.07 18.87 -22.31
C GLY A 362 15.08 17.94 -21.62
N ASP A 363 16.35 18.29 -21.72
CA ASP A 363 17.54 17.58 -21.25
C ASP A 363 17.45 17.09 -19.79
N ILE A 364 17.81 15.83 -19.56
CA ILE A 364 18.00 15.25 -18.21
C ILE A 364 19.04 16.03 -17.40
N ASN A 365 19.89 16.81 -18.07
CA ASN A 365 20.99 17.56 -17.46
C ASN A 365 20.58 18.83 -16.69
N ALA A 366 19.43 19.45 -16.99
CA ALA A 366 18.99 20.66 -16.28
C ALA A 366 18.54 20.40 -14.84
N TRP A 367 18.29 19.13 -14.47
CA TRP A 367 18.02 18.72 -13.09
C TRP A 367 19.25 18.13 -12.38
N LEU A 368 20.27 17.72 -13.14
CA LEU A 368 21.54 17.23 -12.58
C LEU A 368 22.46 18.37 -12.11
N SER A 369 22.23 19.61 -12.55
CA SER A 369 23.07 20.76 -12.22
C SER A 369 22.95 21.25 -10.77
N ASN A 370 21.98 20.78 -9.98
CA ASN A 370 21.92 21.10 -8.54
C ASN A 370 22.52 20.03 -7.62
N ASP A 371 22.86 18.84 -8.14
CA ASP A 371 23.51 17.76 -7.37
C ASP A 371 24.98 17.51 -7.77
N SER A 372 25.51 18.28 -8.74
CA SER A 372 26.83 18.03 -9.33
C SER A 372 28.03 18.50 -8.49
N MET A 373 27.83 19.12 -7.32
CA MET A 373 28.95 19.50 -6.44
C MET A 373 29.38 18.40 -5.45
N ALA A 374 28.67 17.27 -5.37
CA ALA A 374 29.03 16.15 -4.48
C ALA A 374 29.69 14.95 -5.19
N ILE A 375 29.54 14.82 -6.52
CA ILE A 375 29.95 13.60 -7.25
C ILE A 375 31.41 13.65 -7.73
N ILE A 376 32.03 14.83 -7.82
CA ILE A 376 33.43 14.97 -8.28
C ILE A 376 34.45 14.54 -7.18
N SER A 377 34.05 14.50 -5.91
CA SER A 377 34.93 14.08 -4.81
C SER A 377 35.11 12.55 -4.70
N VAL A 378 34.06 11.77 -5.01
CA VAL A 378 34.05 10.32 -4.78
C VAL A 378 34.76 9.54 -5.90
N LEU A 379 34.74 10.04 -7.14
CA LEU A 379 35.43 9.40 -8.26
C LEU A 379 36.95 9.54 -8.18
N ALA A 380 37.47 10.58 -7.53
CA ALA A 380 38.91 10.75 -7.30
C ALA A 380 39.47 9.75 -6.26
N HIS A 381 38.67 9.30 -5.29
CA HIS A 381 39.09 8.33 -4.28
C HIS A 381 39.03 6.87 -4.76
N ILE A 382 38.07 6.52 -5.62
CA ILE A 382 37.93 5.15 -6.14
C ILE A 382 39.05 4.80 -7.14
N GLN A 383 39.54 5.79 -7.89
CA GLN A 383 40.61 5.56 -8.86
C GLN A 383 42.00 5.41 -8.20
N LEU A 384 42.19 5.91 -6.98
CA LEU A 384 43.41 5.69 -6.19
C LEU A 384 43.42 4.30 -5.51
N CYS A 385 42.25 3.79 -5.08
CA CYS A 385 42.14 2.46 -4.47
C CYS A 385 42.28 1.31 -5.48
N ILE A 386 41.85 1.48 -6.73
CA ILE A 386 41.99 0.45 -7.78
C ILE A 386 43.46 0.33 -8.26
N LEU A 387 44.27 1.38 -8.15
CA LEU A 387 45.70 1.30 -8.49
C LEU A 387 46.53 0.57 -7.41
N LEU A 388 46.12 0.62 -6.14
CA LEU A 388 46.84 0.00 -5.02
C LEU A 388 46.55 -1.50 -4.84
N LEU A 389 45.43 -2.01 -5.36
CA LEU A 389 45.06 -3.44 -5.26
C LEU A 389 45.64 -4.33 -6.37
N ARG A 390 46.38 -3.76 -7.35
CA ARG A 390 47.08 -4.53 -8.39
C ARG A 390 48.48 -5.03 -8.01
N PHE A 391 48.98 -4.73 -6.80
CA PHE A 391 50.34 -5.09 -6.37
C PHE A 391 50.42 -6.07 -5.19
N ALA A 392 49.30 -6.62 -4.73
CA ALA A 392 49.32 -7.61 -3.64
C ALA A 392 48.24 -8.66 -3.86
N VAL A 393 48.61 -9.80 -4.45
CA VAL A 393 48.28 -11.19 -4.05
C VAL A 393 48.71 -12.14 -5.20
N PRO A 394 49.46 -13.23 -4.94
CA PRO A 394 49.92 -14.17 -5.97
C PRO A 394 48.82 -15.10 -6.50
N ASP A 395 49.00 -15.54 -7.75
CA ASP A 395 48.21 -16.53 -8.47
C ASP A 395 48.02 -17.84 -7.67
N ASN A 396 46.79 -18.10 -7.24
CA ASN A 396 46.14 -19.41 -7.20
C ASN A 396 44.91 -19.33 -6.28
N PHE A 397 43.70 -19.19 -6.84
CA PHE A 397 42.48 -19.84 -6.31
C PHE A 397 41.35 -19.70 -7.36
N CYS A 398 40.95 -20.83 -7.93
CA CYS A 398 39.81 -20.95 -8.85
C CYS A 398 38.49 -20.66 -8.12
N TYR A 399 37.69 -19.71 -8.64
CA TYR A 399 36.26 -19.60 -8.34
C TYR A 399 35.44 -20.11 -9.54
N TYR A 400 34.70 -21.20 -9.32
CA TYR A 400 33.69 -21.68 -10.26
C TYR A 400 32.47 -20.74 -10.26
N TYR A 401 32.30 -20.00 -11.35
CA TYR A 401 31.06 -19.32 -11.70
C TYR A 401 30.12 -20.31 -12.40
N TYR A 402 28.89 -20.45 -11.92
CA TYR A 402 27.78 -20.97 -12.73
C TYR A 402 26.78 -19.86 -13.01
N SER A 403 26.73 -19.49 -14.28
CA SER A 403 25.80 -18.59 -14.96
C SER A 403 24.73 -19.42 -15.66
N PHE A 404 23.44 -19.09 -15.54
CA PHE A 404 22.38 -19.38 -16.53
C PHE A 404 21.28 -18.32 -16.34
N SER A 405 21.13 -17.31 -17.20
CA SER A 405 20.65 -17.29 -18.60
C SER A 405 19.12 -17.39 -18.73
N LEU A 406 18.53 -16.23 -19.04
CA LEU A 406 17.32 -15.95 -19.83
C LEU A 406 16.59 -17.14 -20.48
N ILE A 407 15.29 -17.29 -20.18
CA ILE A 407 14.18 -17.35 -21.15
C ILE A 407 13.04 -16.51 -20.57
#